data_AF-A0A936EHF4-F1
#
_entry.id   AF-A0A936EHF4-F1
#
_cell.length_a   1.000
_cell.length_b   1.000
_cell.length_c   1.000
_cell.angle_alpha   90.00
_cell.angle_beta   90.00
_cell.angle_gamma   90.00
#
_symmetry.space_group_name_H-M   'P 1'
#
loop_
_entity.id
_entity.type
_entity.pdbx_description
1 polymer ?
#
loop_
_entity_poly.entity_id
_entity_poly.type
_entity_poly.pdbx_seq_one_letter_code
_entity_poly.pdbx_strand_id
1 'polypeptide(L)'
;MSRYSPHPRWAPWLFAAPFVLTFAVFVAWPLTQSLVLAFQQTFGPRTAKWVGWENFLFMLRDPLFWLALRNTTLFALAAVFIQMPLSLGLALLLNRPGIRGRWFFRLVLFAPSLVGLVFAGVLFALILERRYGLLNVILHFAFPAFNPDFPWLQAYAVPSLILASLWLYTGFNMVYFLAALQGVPRDLEESALIDGAGAWQRFRAHRLAADPAGGGLRHPALADRRLPTLRAAVGDARLHGGPHRQPRPHDRDLPLPDGFSAGRPRLRQRHRLGAGLDPHRPHLGAAADLPPGAILTRHAEP
;
A
#
# COMPACT_ATOMS: atom_id res chain seq x y z
N MET A 1 -34.92 17.97 4.02
CA MET A 1 -34.88 16.60 4.58
C MET A 1 -34.53 15.64 3.45
N SER A 2 -33.28 15.15 3.40
CA SER A 2 -32.87 14.20 2.34
C SER A 2 -33.54 12.85 2.58
N ARG A 3 -34.20 12.32 1.55
CA ARG A 3 -34.82 11.00 1.56
C ARG A 3 -33.70 9.97 1.34
N TYR A 4 -33.24 9.32 2.41
CA TYR A 4 -32.46 8.10 2.29
C TYR A 4 -33.41 6.98 1.87
N SER A 5 -33.37 6.60 0.59
CA SER A 5 -33.99 5.36 0.13
C SER A 5 -33.22 4.18 0.74
N PRO A 6 -33.88 3.19 1.38
CA PRO A 6 -33.17 2.05 1.94
C PRO A 6 -32.50 1.28 0.80
N HIS A 7 -31.17 1.30 0.75
CA HIS A 7 -30.43 0.51 -0.22
C HIS A 7 -30.75 -0.98 0.00
N PRO A 8 -30.97 -1.76 -1.07
CA PRO A 8 -31.18 -3.18 -0.94
C PRO A 8 -29.96 -3.84 -0.29
N ARG A 9 -30.20 -4.68 0.72
CA ARG A 9 -29.15 -5.36 1.50
C ARG A 9 -28.22 -6.25 0.67
N TRP A 10 -28.58 -6.58 -0.57
CA TRP A 10 -27.78 -7.40 -1.49
C TRP A 10 -26.78 -6.60 -2.34
N ALA A 11 -26.97 -5.28 -2.50
CA ALA A 11 -26.09 -4.46 -3.33
C ALA A 11 -24.62 -4.51 -2.89
N PRO A 12 -24.28 -4.43 -1.58
CA PRO A 12 -22.88 -4.58 -1.14
C PRO A 12 -22.27 -5.94 -1.49
N TRP A 13 -23.05 -7.02 -1.45
CA TRP A 13 -22.57 -8.37 -1.77
C TRP A 13 -22.30 -8.55 -3.25
N LEU A 14 -23.08 -7.91 -4.12
CA LEU A 14 -22.84 -7.93 -5.57
C LEU A 14 -21.53 -7.18 -5.92
N PHE A 15 -21.25 -6.06 -5.25
CA PHE A 15 -19.98 -5.35 -5.41
C PHE A 15 -18.78 -6.12 -4.85
N ALA A 16 -18.98 -6.90 -3.78
CA ALA A 16 -17.95 -7.77 -3.21
C ALA A 16 -17.75 -9.08 -4.00
N ALA A 17 -18.75 -9.53 -4.75
CA ALA A 17 -18.75 -10.81 -5.45
C ALA A 17 -17.50 -11.09 -6.31
N PRO A 18 -17.01 -10.17 -7.18
CA PRO A 18 -15.81 -10.45 -7.97
C PRO A 18 -14.58 -10.67 -7.08
N PHE A 19 -14.41 -9.89 -6.01
CA PHE A 19 -13.33 -10.09 -5.05
C PHE A 19 -13.44 -11.44 -4.34
N VAL A 20 -14.62 -11.77 -3.82
CA VAL A 20 -14.86 -13.02 -3.10
C VAL A 20 -14.62 -14.23 -4.00
N LEU A 21 -15.05 -14.18 -5.26
CA LEU A 21 -14.84 -15.24 -6.22
C LEU A 21 -13.35 -15.44 -6.53
N THR A 22 -12.63 -14.36 -6.84
CA THR A 22 -11.18 -14.45 -7.10
C THR A 22 -10.42 -14.93 -5.87
N PHE A 23 -10.75 -14.42 -4.68
CA PHE A 23 -10.15 -14.88 -3.43
C PHE A 23 -10.43 -16.36 -3.18
N ALA A 24 -11.67 -16.82 -3.38
CA ALA A 24 -12.03 -18.21 -3.16
C ALA A 24 -11.27 -19.15 -4.09
N VAL A 25 -11.18 -18.83 -5.39
CA VAL A 25 -10.56 -19.68 -6.41
C VAL A 25 -9.03 -19.68 -6.33
N PHE A 26 -8.42 -18.52 -6.12
CA PHE A 26 -6.96 -18.38 -6.22
C PHE A 26 -6.23 -18.36 -4.88
N VAL A 27 -6.93 -18.12 -3.77
CA VAL A 27 -6.32 -18.09 -2.43
C VAL A 27 -6.89 -19.20 -1.56
N ALA A 28 -8.20 -19.19 -1.31
CA ALA A 28 -8.82 -20.12 -0.37
C ALA A 28 -8.69 -21.58 -0.84
N TRP A 29 -8.98 -21.84 -2.11
CA TRP A 29 -8.91 -23.19 -2.67
C TRP A 29 -7.49 -23.80 -2.61
N PRO A 30 -6.42 -23.16 -3.14
CA PRO A 30 -5.06 -23.70 -3.01
C PRO A 30 -4.60 -23.84 -1.56
N LEU A 31 -5.02 -22.93 -0.67
CA LEU A 31 -4.70 -23.01 0.76
C LEU A 31 -5.34 -24.23 1.41
N THR A 32 -6.62 -24.50 1.12
CA THR A 32 -7.31 -25.72 1.60
C THR A 32 -6.64 -26.97 1.03
N GLN A 33 -6.25 -26.98 -0.25
CA GLN A 33 -5.52 -28.10 -0.83
C GLN A 33 -4.16 -28.31 -0.12
N SER A 34 -3.42 -27.23 0.13
CA SER A 34 -2.13 -27.29 0.85
C SER A 34 -2.29 -27.83 2.27
N LEU A 35 -3.38 -27.45 2.96
CA LEU A 35 -3.73 -27.99 4.27
C LEU A 35 -4.03 -29.48 4.21
N VAL A 36 -4.82 -29.94 3.22
CA VAL A 36 -5.10 -31.37 3.02
C VAL A 36 -3.82 -32.15 2.72
N LEU A 37 -2.95 -31.60 1.87
CA LEU A 37 -1.65 -32.19 1.53
C LEU A 37 -0.73 -32.30 2.75
N ALA A 38 -0.83 -31.39 3.73
CA ALA A 38 -0.01 -31.47 4.95
C ALA A 38 -0.27 -32.76 5.76
N PHE A 39 -1.45 -33.36 5.63
CA PHE A 39 -1.81 -34.64 6.27
C PHE A 39 -1.63 -35.86 5.35
N GLN A 40 -1.15 -35.66 4.13
CA GLN A 40 -0.96 -36.72 3.14
C GLN A 40 0.53 -36.89 2.80
N GLN A 41 0.95 -38.13 2.61
CA GLN A 41 2.24 -38.44 2.04
C GLN A 41 2.06 -38.73 0.55
N THR A 42 2.74 -37.96 -0.29
CA THR A 42 2.57 -38.02 -1.75
C THR A 42 3.83 -38.57 -2.40
N PHE A 43 3.72 -39.64 -3.19
CA PHE A 43 4.82 -40.25 -3.95
C PHE A 43 4.68 -39.97 -5.45
N GLY A 44 4.52 -38.69 -5.80
CA GLY A 44 4.27 -38.21 -7.16
C GLY A 44 2.82 -37.79 -7.41
N PRO A 45 2.48 -37.28 -8.62
CA PRO A 45 1.22 -36.56 -8.88
C PRO A 45 -0.08 -37.36 -8.68
N ARG A 46 -0.01 -38.70 -8.55
CA ARG A 46 -1.18 -39.59 -8.56
C ARG A 46 -1.32 -40.47 -7.31
N THR A 47 -0.41 -40.40 -6.36
CA THR A 47 -0.39 -41.29 -5.19
C THR A 47 -0.29 -40.47 -3.92
N ALA A 48 -1.43 -40.21 -3.28
CA ALA A 48 -1.51 -39.59 -1.96
C ALA A 48 -2.05 -40.60 -0.96
N LYS A 49 -1.31 -40.86 0.12
CA LYS A 49 -1.76 -41.65 1.26
C LYS A 49 -2.02 -40.74 2.44
N TRP A 50 -3.15 -40.89 3.12
CA TRP A 50 -3.41 -40.15 4.35
C TRP A 50 -2.55 -40.69 5.48
N VAL A 51 -1.69 -39.86 6.05
CA VAL A 51 -0.75 -40.20 7.13
C VAL A 51 -1.03 -39.42 8.42
N GLY A 52 -2.08 -38.58 8.42
CA GLY A 52 -2.45 -37.79 9.59
C GLY A 52 -1.31 -36.87 10.05
N TRP A 53 -0.87 -37.04 11.30
CA TRP A 53 0.13 -36.16 11.94
C TRP A 53 1.58 -36.59 11.73
N GLU A 54 1.84 -37.70 11.03
CA GLU A 54 3.19 -38.25 10.87
C GLU A 54 4.16 -37.26 10.21
N ASN A 55 3.71 -36.50 9.22
CA ASN A 55 4.49 -35.45 8.56
C ASN A 55 4.99 -34.40 9.58
N PHE A 56 4.14 -33.98 10.51
CA PHE A 56 4.50 -32.99 11.53
C PHE A 56 5.49 -33.55 12.55
N LEU A 57 5.29 -34.80 13.00
CA LEU A 57 6.22 -35.49 13.91
C LEU A 57 7.58 -35.70 13.25
N PHE A 58 7.61 -35.99 11.96
CA PHE A 58 8.84 -36.08 11.18
C PHE A 58 9.57 -34.74 11.13
N MET A 59 8.87 -33.64 10.79
CA MET A 59 9.46 -32.30 10.74
C MET A 59 10.03 -31.86 12.10
N LEU A 60 9.36 -32.16 13.20
CA LEU A 60 9.84 -31.81 14.55
C LEU A 60 11.12 -32.55 14.94
N ARG A 61 11.43 -33.69 14.33
CA ARG A 61 12.66 -34.46 14.56
C ARG A 61 13.78 -34.10 13.59
N ASP A 62 13.47 -33.35 12.54
CA ASP A 62 14.44 -32.96 11.52
C ASP A 62 15.31 -31.78 11.99
N PRO A 63 16.63 -31.93 12.12
CA PRO A 63 17.51 -30.81 12.49
C PRO A 63 17.51 -29.68 11.45
N LEU A 64 17.27 -29.97 10.17
CA LEU A 64 17.19 -28.95 9.12
C LEU A 64 15.97 -28.06 9.29
N PHE A 65 14.85 -28.60 9.77
CA PHE A 65 13.65 -27.82 10.09
C PHE A 65 13.95 -26.77 11.17
N TRP A 66 14.59 -27.17 12.27
CA TRP A 66 14.95 -26.23 13.35
C TRP A 66 16.00 -25.21 12.92
N LEU A 67 16.95 -25.60 12.07
CA LEU A 67 17.92 -24.68 11.49
C LEU A 67 17.23 -23.62 10.62
N ALA A 68 16.33 -24.05 9.72
CA ALA A 68 15.54 -23.14 8.89
C ALA A 68 14.66 -22.22 9.74
N LEU A 69 13.94 -22.77 10.72
CA LEU A 69 13.10 -22.00 11.63
C LEU A 69 13.88 -20.94 12.39
N ARG A 70 15.06 -21.29 12.93
CA ARG A 70 15.95 -20.34 13.60
C ARG A 70 16.39 -19.22 12.65
N ASN A 71 16.82 -19.57 11.44
CA ASN A 71 17.29 -18.59 10.46
C ASN A 71 16.17 -17.63 10.03
N THR A 72 14.97 -18.15 9.76
CA THR A 72 13.78 -17.35 9.44
C THR A 72 13.36 -16.48 10.61
N THR A 73 13.40 -17.00 11.83
CA THR A 73 13.06 -16.23 13.04
C THR A 73 14.05 -15.09 13.25
N LEU A 74 15.36 -15.35 13.14
CA LEU A 74 16.39 -14.31 13.24
C LEU A 74 16.21 -13.22 12.18
N PHE A 75 15.90 -13.62 10.93
CA PHE A 75 15.59 -12.67 9.87
C PHE A 75 14.34 -11.83 10.18
N ALA A 76 13.26 -12.45 10.65
CA ALA A 76 12.02 -11.75 11.02
C ALA A 76 12.24 -10.80 12.20
N LEU A 77 12.99 -11.22 13.22
CA LEU A 77 13.35 -10.36 14.35
C LEU A 77 14.19 -9.18 13.88
N ALA A 78 15.16 -9.37 13.00
CA ALA A 78 15.92 -8.25 12.44
C ALA A 78 15.03 -7.27 11.66
N ALA A 79 14.07 -7.77 10.88
CA ALA A 79 13.10 -6.92 10.19
C ALA A 79 12.24 -6.10 11.20
N VAL A 80 11.82 -6.69 12.31
CA VAL A 80 11.00 -5.98 13.30
C VAL A 80 11.83 -5.04 14.17
N PHE A 81 12.98 -5.48 14.68
CA PHE A 81 13.74 -4.76 15.71
C PHE A 81 14.84 -3.86 15.15
N ILE A 82 15.29 -4.06 13.92
CA ILE A 82 16.33 -3.24 13.29
C ILE A 82 15.72 -2.41 12.17
N GLN A 83 15.04 -3.06 11.22
CA GLN A 83 14.53 -2.37 10.04
C GLN A 83 13.39 -1.40 10.36
N MET A 84 12.41 -1.78 11.20
CA MET A 84 11.32 -0.85 11.55
C MET A 84 11.82 0.40 12.29
N PRO A 85 12.64 0.30 13.36
CA PRO A 85 13.17 1.49 14.03
C PRO A 85 14.06 2.34 13.14
N LEU A 86 14.88 1.71 12.29
CA LEU A 86 15.72 2.43 11.33
C LEU A 86 14.86 3.23 10.34
N SER A 87 13.84 2.60 9.77
CA SER A 87 12.90 3.23 8.82
C SER A 87 12.14 4.39 9.48
N LEU A 88 11.69 4.20 10.71
CA LEU A 88 11.03 5.23 11.51
C LEU A 88 11.98 6.38 11.85
N GLY A 89 13.23 6.08 12.23
CA GLY A 89 14.25 7.08 12.53
C GLY A 89 14.54 7.97 11.31
N LEU A 90 14.67 7.35 10.13
CA LEU A 90 14.82 8.08 8.86
C LEU A 90 13.57 8.91 8.53
N ALA A 91 12.37 8.37 8.78
CA ALA A 91 11.13 9.09 8.57
C ALA A 91 11.02 10.32 9.49
N LEU A 92 11.33 10.17 10.78
CA LEU A 92 11.36 11.28 11.75
C LEU A 92 12.39 12.33 11.36
N LEU A 93 13.59 11.92 10.94
CA LEU A 93 14.63 12.83 10.46
C LEU A 93 14.09 13.64 9.27
N LEU A 94 13.57 12.97 8.25
CA LEU A 94 13.02 13.60 7.05
C LEU A 94 11.69 14.32 7.29
N ASN A 95 11.01 14.12 8.41
CA ASN A 95 9.80 14.86 8.78
C ASN A 95 10.11 16.23 9.39
N ARG A 96 11.32 16.44 9.94
CA ARG A 96 11.70 17.71 10.58
C ARG A 96 11.63 18.90 9.61
N PRO A 97 11.09 20.05 10.05
CA PRO A 97 11.17 21.29 9.29
C PRO A 97 12.64 21.74 9.20
N GLY A 98 13.08 22.20 8.02
CA GLY A 98 14.43 22.76 7.82
C GLY A 98 15.46 21.83 7.17
N ILE A 99 15.15 20.55 6.91
CA ILE A 99 16.07 19.71 6.12
C ILE A 99 16.09 20.19 4.66
N ARG A 100 17.27 20.58 4.18
CA ARG A 100 17.53 20.89 2.77
C ARG A 100 17.71 19.58 2.00
N GLY A 101 17.12 19.48 0.80
CA GLY A 101 17.26 18.28 -0.04
C GLY A 101 16.39 17.07 0.35
N ARG A 102 15.28 17.27 1.09
CA ARG A 102 14.37 16.18 1.52
C ARG A 102 13.92 15.26 0.37
N TRP A 103 13.63 15.85 -0.79
CA TRP A 103 13.23 15.10 -1.98
C TRP A 103 14.32 14.13 -2.45
N PHE A 104 15.57 14.59 -2.48
CA PHE A 104 16.71 13.80 -2.93
C PHE A 104 16.97 12.61 -2.00
N PHE A 105 16.99 12.85 -0.68
CA PHE A 105 17.16 11.76 0.30
C PHE A 105 16.01 10.75 0.24
N ARG A 106 14.76 11.21 0.07
CA ARG A 106 13.62 10.30 -0.13
C ARG A 106 13.82 9.44 -1.37
N LEU A 107 14.24 10.05 -2.48
CA LEU A 107 14.48 9.32 -3.73
C LEU A 107 15.58 8.28 -3.57
N VAL A 108 16.76 8.67 -3.07
CA VAL A 108 17.92 7.76 -2.93
C VAL A 108 17.63 6.62 -1.97
N LEU A 109 16.99 6.90 -0.84
CA LEU A 109 16.65 5.86 0.14
C LEU A 109 15.55 4.92 -0.37
N PHE A 110 14.60 5.43 -1.17
CA PHE A 110 13.51 4.66 -1.74
C PHE A 110 13.90 3.89 -3.01
N ALA A 111 14.86 4.39 -3.80
CA ALA A 111 15.27 3.82 -5.08
C ALA A 111 15.58 2.31 -5.03
N PRO A 112 16.24 1.75 -4.00
CA PRO A 112 16.45 0.32 -3.88
C PRO A 112 15.16 -0.49 -3.99
N SER A 113 14.07 -0.03 -3.39
CA SER A 113 12.78 -0.75 -3.38
C SER A 113 12.12 -0.89 -4.75
N LEU A 114 12.59 -0.12 -5.74
CA LEU A 114 12.15 -0.24 -7.14
C LEU A 114 12.84 -1.38 -7.87
N VAL A 115 13.95 -1.89 -7.33
CA VAL A 115 14.69 -3.01 -7.89
C VAL A 115 13.95 -4.31 -7.61
N GLY A 116 13.82 -5.18 -8.62
CA GLY A 116 13.19 -6.49 -8.46
C GLY A 116 13.96 -7.38 -7.47
N LEU A 117 13.24 -8.15 -6.65
CA LEU A 117 13.82 -8.98 -5.59
C LEU A 117 14.91 -9.94 -6.10
N VAL A 118 14.70 -10.55 -7.27
CA VAL A 118 15.67 -11.45 -7.91
C VAL A 118 16.95 -10.71 -8.27
N PHE A 119 16.83 -9.51 -8.86
CA PHE A 119 17.98 -8.70 -9.25
C PHE A 119 18.76 -8.24 -8.02
N ALA A 120 18.07 -7.80 -6.96
CA ALA A 120 18.71 -7.46 -5.69
C ALA A 120 19.48 -8.67 -5.11
N GLY A 121 18.92 -9.87 -5.18
CA GLY A 121 19.60 -11.10 -4.77
C GLY A 121 20.89 -11.37 -5.56
N VAL A 122 20.83 -11.25 -6.90
CA VAL A 122 22.03 -11.40 -7.76
C VAL A 122 23.07 -10.33 -7.46
N LEU A 123 22.65 -9.07 -7.30
CA LEU A 123 23.54 -7.96 -6.99
C LEU A 123 24.30 -8.21 -5.68
N PHE A 124 23.60 -8.60 -4.62
CA PHE A 124 24.25 -8.90 -3.33
C PHE A 124 25.10 -10.17 -3.40
N ALA A 125 24.71 -11.18 -4.18
CA ALA A 125 25.55 -12.35 -4.40
C ALA A 125 26.89 -11.96 -5.05
N LEU A 126 26.87 -11.06 -6.03
CA LEU A 126 28.09 -10.53 -6.67
C LEU A 126 28.92 -9.66 -5.72
N ILE A 127 28.29 -8.80 -4.92
CA ILE A 127 29.00 -7.93 -3.96
C ILE A 127 29.69 -8.76 -2.87
N LEU A 128 29.01 -9.81 -2.40
CA LEU A 128 29.45 -10.68 -1.30
C LEU A 128 30.20 -11.92 -1.78
N GLU A 129 30.50 -12.01 -3.07
CA GLU A 129 31.21 -13.12 -3.67
C GLU A 129 32.60 -13.26 -3.06
N ARG A 130 33.06 -14.50 -2.88
CA ARG A 130 34.27 -14.80 -2.11
C ARG A 130 35.53 -14.23 -2.76
N ARG A 131 35.73 -14.50 -4.06
CA ARG A 131 37.02 -14.27 -4.74
C ARG A 131 37.18 -12.87 -5.32
N TYR A 132 36.10 -12.32 -5.87
CA TYR A 132 36.14 -11.05 -6.61
C TYR A 132 35.01 -10.10 -6.16
N GLY A 133 34.41 -10.37 -4.99
CA GLY A 133 33.31 -9.56 -4.48
C GLY A 133 33.76 -8.13 -4.17
N LEU A 134 32.95 -7.17 -4.58
CA LEU A 134 33.23 -5.75 -4.37
C LEU A 134 33.47 -5.43 -2.88
N LEU A 135 32.74 -6.09 -1.97
CA LEU A 135 32.90 -5.88 -0.54
C LEU A 135 34.30 -6.30 -0.06
N ASN A 136 34.79 -7.46 -0.51
CA ASN A 136 36.11 -7.96 -0.12
C ASN A 136 37.23 -7.06 -0.65
N VAL A 137 37.11 -6.60 -1.89
CA VAL A 137 38.07 -5.67 -2.49
C VAL A 137 38.14 -4.36 -1.69
N ILE A 138 36.98 -3.78 -1.37
CA ILE A 138 36.91 -2.53 -0.58
C ILE A 138 37.47 -2.74 0.83
N LEU A 139 37.14 -3.85 1.49
CA LEU A 139 37.63 -4.13 2.84
C LEU A 139 39.13 -4.39 2.88
N HIS A 140 39.67 -5.11 1.90
CA HIS A 140 41.11 -5.34 1.80
C HIS A 140 41.87 -4.03 1.50
N PHE A 141 41.31 -3.15 0.67
CA PHE A 141 41.86 -1.82 0.41
C PHE A 141 41.86 -0.94 1.67
N ALA A 142 40.74 -0.92 2.42
CA ALA A 142 40.63 -0.14 3.65
C ALA A 142 41.45 -0.73 4.82
N PHE A 143 41.56 -2.07 4.86
CA PHE A 143 42.24 -2.82 5.91
C PHE A 143 43.15 -3.88 5.25
N PRO A 144 44.43 -3.58 5.01
CA PRO A 144 45.35 -4.51 4.33
C PRO A 144 45.54 -5.85 5.05
N ALA A 145 45.25 -5.92 6.36
CA ALA A 145 45.30 -7.16 7.14
C ALA A 145 44.04 -8.05 6.97
N PHE A 146 43.00 -7.57 6.28
CA PHE A 146 41.77 -8.32 6.05
C PHE A 146 41.96 -9.37 4.95
N ASN A 147 41.40 -10.56 5.15
CA ASN A 147 41.48 -11.65 4.19
C ASN A 147 40.61 -11.33 2.94
N PRO A 148 41.19 -11.19 1.74
CA PRO A 148 40.45 -10.86 0.53
C PRO A 148 39.50 -11.98 0.06
N ASP A 149 39.69 -13.23 0.51
CA ASP A 149 38.89 -14.38 0.10
C ASP A 149 37.84 -14.80 1.16
N PHE A 150 37.33 -13.83 1.92
CA PHE A 150 36.37 -14.11 2.99
C PHE A 150 35.00 -14.56 2.45
N PRO A 151 34.49 -15.75 2.85
CA PRO A 151 33.26 -16.31 2.27
C PRO A 151 32.00 -15.86 3.02
N TRP A 152 31.55 -14.61 2.80
CA TRP A 152 30.38 -14.02 3.47
C TRP A 152 29.12 -14.89 3.43
N LEU A 153 28.78 -15.43 2.26
CA LEU A 153 27.55 -16.22 2.07
C LEU A 153 27.60 -17.60 2.73
N GLN A 154 28.79 -18.13 3.04
CA GLN A 154 28.94 -19.41 3.73
C GLN A 154 29.04 -19.23 5.23
N ALA A 155 29.82 -18.24 5.68
CA ALA A 155 30.05 -17.99 7.10
C ALA A 155 28.95 -17.14 7.75
N TYR A 156 28.39 -16.18 7.02
CA TYR A 156 27.45 -15.17 7.51
C TYR A 156 26.24 -15.01 6.57
N ALA A 157 25.64 -16.13 6.16
CA ALA A 157 24.50 -16.14 5.25
C ALA A 157 23.31 -15.29 5.76
N VAL A 158 22.88 -15.51 7.02
CA VAL A 158 21.73 -14.81 7.60
C VAL A 158 21.99 -13.31 7.77
N PRO A 159 23.12 -12.86 8.37
CA PRO A 159 23.44 -11.43 8.43
C PRO A 159 23.55 -10.76 7.06
N SER A 160 24.11 -11.46 6.06
CA SER A 160 24.19 -10.96 4.69
C SER A 160 22.81 -10.72 4.09
N LEU A 161 21.88 -11.65 4.30
CA LEU A 161 20.51 -11.52 3.85
C LEU A 161 19.77 -10.37 4.57
N ILE A 162 20.00 -10.21 5.87
CA ILE A 162 19.46 -9.08 6.66
C ILE A 162 19.99 -7.74 6.14
N LEU A 163 21.28 -7.65 5.82
CA LEU A 163 21.86 -6.44 5.26
C LEU A 163 21.21 -6.08 3.90
N ALA A 164 21.04 -7.07 3.03
CA ALA A 164 20.39 -6.90 1.74
C ALA A 164 18.92 -6.48 1.91
N SER A 165 18.18 -7.07 2.85
CA SER A 165 16.78 -6.73 3.11
C SER A 165 16.64 -5.33 3.74
N LEU A 166 17.55 -4.93 4.63
CA LEU A 166 17.62 -3.58 5.16
C LEU A 166 17.78 -2.57 4.03
N TRP A 167 18.73 -2.80 3.12
CA TRP A 167 18.93 -1.91 1.99
C TRP A 167 17.70 -1.82 1.07
N LEU A 168 17.07 -2.96 0.79
CA LEU A 168 15.93 -3.04 -0.14
C LEU A 168 14.66 -2.40 0.41
N TYR A 169 14.35 -2.62 1.69
CA TYR A 169 13.02 -2.34 2.24
C TYR A 169 12.98 -1.18 3.26
N THR A 170 14.12 -0.71 3.76
CA THR A 170 14.14 0.41 4.74
C THR A 170 13.53 1.68 4.14
N GLY A 171 13.89 2.04 2.91
CA GLY A 171 13.35 3.23 2.24
C GLY A 171 11.86 3.14 1.96
N PHE A 172 11.37 1.96 1.59
CA PHE A 172 9.94 1.71 1.40
C PHE A 172 9.18 1.96 2.71
N ASN A 173 9.57 1.29 3.79
CA ASN A 173 8.92 1.44 5.09
C ASN A 173 9.01 2.88 5.63
N MET A 174 10.14 3.56 5.40
CA MET A 174 10.32 4.97 5.75
C MET A 174 9.25 5.85 5.09
N VAL A 175 8.92 5.63 3.81
CA VAL A 175 7.88 6.41 3.11
C VAL A 175 6.51 6.16 3.72
N TYR A 176 6.18 4.92 4.10
CA TYR A 176 4.93 4.61 4.82
C TYR A 176 4.84 5.33 6.16
N PHE A 177 5.91 5.27 6.97
CA PHE A 177 5.94 6.00 8.24
C PHE A 177 5.86 7.50 8.05
N LEU A 178 6.50 8.04 7.02
CA LEU A 178 6.46 9.45 6.70
C LEU A 178 5.05 9.90 6.28
N ALA A 179 4.35 9.10 5.48
CA ALA A 179 2.96 9.35 5.10
C ALA A 179 2.04 9.33 6.32
N ALA A 180 2.24 8.37 7.23
CA ALA A 180 1.48 8.32 8.49
C ALA A 180 1.74 9.55 9.37
N LEU A 181 3.00 9.98 9.50
CA LEU A 181 3.37 11.19 10.26
C LEU A 181 2.78 12.47 9.64
N GLN A 182 2.73 12.56 8.31
CA GLN A 182 2.18 13.72 7.59
C GLN A 182 0.66 13.74 7.54
N GLY A 183 -0.01 12.61 7.83
CA GLY A 183 -1.47 12.52 7.91
C GLY A 183 -2.06 13.12 9.18
N VAL A 184 -1.23 13.47 10.18
CA VAL A 184 -1.70 14.08 11.44
C VAL A 184 -2.16 15.52 11.18
N PRO A 185 -3.41 15.90 11.56
CA PRO A 185 -3.88 17.27 11.44
C PRO A 185 -3.00 18.26 12.20
N ARG A 186 -2.67 19.39 11.56
CA ARG A 186 -1.80 20.43 12.15
C ARG A 186 -2.35 21.00 13.44
N ASP A 187 -3.67 21.11 13.56
CA ASP A 187 -4.35 21.64 14.75
C ASP A 187 -3.98 20.86 16.02
N LEU A 188 -3.79 19.53 15.91
CA LEU A 188 -3.38 18.68 17.02
C LEU A 188 -1.89 18.84 17.37
N GLU A 189 -1.04 19.13 16.38
CA GLU A 189 0.37 19.43 16.63
C GLU A 189 0.55 20.80 17.28
N GLU A 190 -0.23 21.79 16.86
CA GLU A 190 -0.23 23.15 17.40
C GLU A 190 -0.77 23.17 18.83
N SER A 191 -1.88 22.47 19.12
CA SER A 191 -2.38 22.35 20.50
C SER A 191 -1.35 21.70 21.42
N ALA A 192 -0.70 20.62 20.96
CA ALA A 192 0.34 19.94 21.74
C ALA A 192 1.57 20.84 21.98
N LEU A 193 1.92 21.70 21.03
CA LEU A 193 2.98 22.70 21.20
C LEU A 193 2.60 23.78 22.22
N ILE A 194 1.35 24.24 22.20
CA ILE A 194 0.82 25.21 23.17
C ILE A 194 0.80 24.60 24.58
N ASP A 195 0.47 23.31 24.69
CA ASP A 195 0.50 22.54 25.94
C ASP A 195 1.94 22.20 26.42
N GLY A 196 2.98 22.66 25.72
CA GLY A 196 4.38 22.45 26.09
C GLY A 196 4.89 21.03 25.86
N ALA A 197 4.20 20.21 25.06
CA ALA A 197 4.58 18.82 24.84
C ALA A 197 5.93 18.71 24.09
N GLY A 198 6.90 18.05 24.72
CA GLY A 198 8.20 17.75 24.12
C GLY A 198 8.08 16.84 22.88
N ALA A 199 9.13 16.77 22.05
CA ALA A 199 9.12 15.97 20.82
C ALA A 199 8.81 14.47 21.05
N TRP A 200 9.28 13.91 22.17
CA TRP A 200 9.00 12.53 22.56
C TRP A 200 7.56 12.32 23.05
N GLN A 201 7.00 13.30 23.76
CA GLN A 201 5.62 13.27 24.23
C GLN A 201 4.65 13.34 23.04
N ARG A 202 4.91 14.23 22.08
CA ARG A 202 4.14 14.32 20.82
C ARG A 202 4.20 13.01 20.04
N PHE A 203 5.39 12.45 19.84
CA PHE A 203 5.56 11.15 19.17
C PHE A 203 4.76 10.01 19.83
N ARG A 204 4.76 9.93 21.17
CA ARG A 204 3.98 8.91 21.90
C ARG A 204 2.48 9.18 21.86
N ALA A 205 2.05 10.43 21.95
CA ALA A 205 0.64 10.82 21.93
C ALA A 205 -0.01 10.48 20.59
N HIS A 206 0.67 10.73 19.46
CA HIS A 206 0.16 10.35 18.14
C HIS A 206 -0.01 8.81 18.01
N ARG A 207 0.82 8.00 18.68
CA ARG A 207 0.68 6.54 18.71
C ARG A 207 -0.56 6.08 19.48
N LEU A 208 -0.94 6.80 20.53
CA LEU A 208 -2.13 6.48 21.35
C LEU A 208 -3.42 6.97 20.69
N ALA A 209 -3.39 8.11 20.01
CA ALA A 209 -4.52 8.61 19.24
C ALA A 209 -4.85 7.74 17.99
N ALA A 210 -3.87 6.94 17.54
CA ALA A 210 -4.03 6.01 16.43
C ALA A 210 -4.67 4.65 16.84
N ASP A 211 -5.12 4.49 18.10
CA ASP A 211 -5.91 3.32 18.51
C ASP A 211 -7.26 3.30 17.76
N PRO A 212 -7.52 2.33 16.85
CA PRO A 212 -8.79 2.24 16.16
C PRO A 212 -9.94 1.83 17.09
N ALA A 213 -9.67 1.36 18.31
CA ALA A 213 -10.64 0.82 19.25
C ALA A 213 -10.97 1.75 20.44
N GLY A 214 -10.33 2.92 20.53
CA GLY A 214 -10.29 3.70 21.78
C GLY A 214 -10.86 5.10 21.69
N GLY A 215 -12.15 5.23 21.41
CA GLY A 215 -12.96 6.39 21.79
C GLY A 215 -12.46 7.73 21.26
N GLY A 216 -12.98 8.14 20.10
CA GLY A 216 -12.98 9.54 19.70
C GLY A 216 -13.36 10.39 20.91
N LEU A 217 -12.44 11.26 21.32
CA LEU A 217 -12.64 12.21 22.40
C LEU A 217 -13.98 12.89 22.15
N ARG A 218 -15.01 12.41 22.86
CA ARG A 218 -16.27 13.09 23.01
C ARG A 218 -15.93 14.35 23.75
N HIS A 219 -15.56 15.40 23.02
CA HIS A 219 -15.41 16.73 23.56
C HIS A 219 -16.69 17.04 24.35
N PRO A 220 -16.62 17.20 25.68
CA PRO A 220 -17.79 17.58 26.47
C PRO A 220 -18.25 19.02 26.15
N ALA A 221 -17.47 19.77 25.37
CA ALA A 221 -17.67 21.19 25.13
C ALA A 221 -18.70 21.54 24.03
N LEU A 222 -19.20 20.57 23.26
CA LEU A 222 -20.17 20.83 22.18
C LEU A 222 -21.59 20.34 22.47
N ALA A 223 -21.83 19.70 23.61
CA ALA A 223 -23.17 19.25 24.02
C ALA A 223 -24.02 20.37 24.63
N ASP A 224 -23.40 21.47 25.09
CA ASP A 224 -24.09 22.46 25.94
C ASP A 224 -24.57 23.74 25.20
N ARG A 225 -24.34 23.83 23.88
CA ARG A 225 -24.65 25.06 23.10
C ARG A 225 -25.94 25.00 22.28
N ARG A 226 -26.75 23.94 22.41
CA ARG A 226 -27.95 23.73 21.57
C ARG A 226 -29.28 23.55 22.32
N LEU A 227 -29.39 23.92 23.60
CA LEU A 227 -30.65 23.79 24.34
C LEU A 227 -31.12 25.01 25.18
N PRO A 228 -31.08 26.27 24.67
CA PRO A 228 -31.96 27.32 25.22
C PRO A 228 -33.32 27.44 24.50
N THR A 229 -33.41 27.09 23.21
CA THR A 229 -34.60 27.39 22.39
C THR A 229 -35.69 26.32 22.45
N LEU A 230 -35.35 25.07 22.75
CA LEU A 230 -36.34 23.99 22.83
C LEU A 230 -37.12 23.94 24.17
N ARG A 231 -36.62 24.60 25.24
CA ARG A 231 -37.35 24.72 26.50
C ARG A 231 -38.40 25.84 26.45
N ALA A 232 -38.19 26.88 25.65
CA ALA A 232 -39.18 27.93 25.41
C ALA A 232 -40.33 27.44 24.51
N ALA A 233 -40.03 26.65 23.47
CA ALA A 233 -41.06 26.17 22.53
C ALA A 233 -41.99 25.09 23.10
N VAL A 234 -41.57 24.37 24.15
CA VAL A 234 -42.39 23.32 24.80
C VAL A 234 -43.21 23.87 25.99
N GLY A 235 -42.86 25.06 26.52
CA GLY A 235 -43.62 25.74 27.57
C GLY A 235 -44.91 26.40 27.07
N ASP A 236 -44.89 27.00 25.88
CA ASP A 236 -46.02 27.77 25.35
C ASP A 236 -47.12 26.93 24.68
N ALA A 237 -46.83 25.67 24.35
CA ALA A 237 -47.80 24.80 23.66
C ALA A 237 -48.88 24.18 24.57
N ARG A 238 -48.90 24.50 25.88
CA ARG A 238 -49.86 23.94 26.86
C ARG A 238 -50.96 24.89 27.33
N LEU A 239 -51.02 26.15 26.89
CA LEU A 239 -51.97 27.14 27.44
C LEU A 239 -53.03 27.71 26.48
N HIS A 240 -53.04 27.39 25.18
CA HIS A 240 -54.09 27.88 24.28
C HIS A 240 -54.76 26.76 23.48
N GLY A 241 -55.80 26.17 24.09
CA GLY A 241 -56.80 25.36 23.41
C GLY A 241 -58.01 26.20 23.03
N GLY A 242 -58.29 26.33 21.73
CA GLY A 242 -59.50 26.95 21.18
C GLY A 242 -59.38 27.21 19.66
N PRO A 243 -60.35 26.81 18.82
CA PRO A 243 -60.20 26.87 17.38
C PRO A 243 -60.58 28.25 16.84
N HIS A 244 -59.59 29.08 16.53
CA HIS A 244 -59.82 30.32 15.78
C HIS A 244 -59.60 30.12 14.28
N ARG A 245 -60.72 30.19 13.54
CA ARG A 245 -60.76 30.39 12.09
C ARG A 245 -59.98 31.65 11.72
N GLN A 246 -59.04 31.55 10.78
CA GLN A 246 -58.44 32.72 10.12
C GLN A 246 -59.05 32.91 8.72
N PRO A 247 -59.45 34.13 8.35
CA PRO A 247 -59.90 34.46 7.00
C PRO A 247 -58.71 34.78 6.08
N ARG A 248 -58.82 34.38 4.80
CA ARG A 248 -57.89 34.75 3.72
C ARG A 248 -58.10 36.21 3.30
N PRO A 249 -57.04 36.97 2.97
CA PRO A 249 -57.17 38.16 2.15
C PRO A 249 -56.46 38.04 0.79
N HIS A 250 -57.29 38.21 -0.24
CA HIS A 250 -57.14 38.92 -1.51
C HIS A 250 -55.79 39.16 -2.21
N ASP A 251 -55.87 38.92 -3.53
CA ASP A 251 -55.04 39.41 -4.63
C ASP A 251 -54.55 40.85 -4.47
N ARG A 252 -53.26 41.05 -4.75
CA ARG A 252 -52.72 42.33 -5.23
C ARG A 252 -51.70 42.08 -6.33
N ASP A 253 -51.99 42.69 -7.47
CA ASP A 253 -51.18 42.80 -8.67
C ASP A 253 -49.81 43.42 -8.39
N LEU A 254 -48.76 42.86 -9.00
CA LEU A 254 -47.44 43.46 -9.11
C LEU A 254 -47.11 43.66 -10.60
N PRO A 255 -46.70 44.88 -11.03
CA PRO A 255 -46.44 45.19 -12.43
C PRO A 255 -45.02 44.76 -12.86
N LEU A 256 -44.94 44.22 -14.09
CA LEU A 256 -43.69 43.98 -14.81
C LEU A 256 -43.15 45.30 -15.40
N PRO A 257 -41.82 45.55 -15.39
CA PRO A 257 -41.24 46.62 -16.18
C PRO A 257 -40.74 46.10 -17.54
N ASP A 258 -41.23 46.75 -18.60
CA ASP A 258 -40.76 46.64 -19.98
C ASP A 258 -39.58 47.58 -20.26
N GLY A 259 -38.68 47.10 -21.12
CA GLY A 259 -38.00 47.92 -22.13
C GLY A 259 -36.58 48.38 -21.82
N PHE A 260 -35.60 47.82 -22.55
CA PHE A 260 -34.64 48.64 -23.31
C PHE A 260 -34.00 47.83 -24.45
N SER A 261 -34.12 48.38 -25.66
CA SER A 261 -33.51 47.89 -26.90
C SER A 261 -32.03 48.28 -27.00
N ALA A 262 -31.23 47.50 -27.73
CA ALA A 262 -30.36 47.93 -28.84
C ALA A 262 -29.08 47.07 -28.97
N GLY A 263 -28.69 46.75 -30.21
CA GLY A 263 -27.29 46.43 -30.55
C GLY A 263 -27.02 45.08 -31.21
N ARG A 264 -27.31 44.96 -32.51
CA ARG A 264 -26.46 44.18 -33.45
C ARG A 264 -25.40 45.15 -34.02
N PRO A 265 -24.16 44.74 -34.42
CA PRO A 265 -24.01 43.94 -35.64
C PRO A 265 -22.74 43.03 -35.81
N ARG A 266 -22.93 41.99 -36.64
CA ARG A 266 -22.13 41.60 -37.82
C ARG A 266 -20.78 40.82 -37.75
N LEU A 267 -20.85 39.68 -38.50
CA LEU A 267 -19.90 39.15 -39.53
C LEU A 267 -18.72 38.31 -38.99
N ARG A 268 -18.24 37.23 -39.65
CA ARG A 268 -18.38 36.72 -41.02
C ARG A 268 -17.88 35.26 -41.11
N GLN A 269 -18.58 34.46 -41.93
CA GLN A 269 -18.09 33.48 -42.92
C GLN A 269 -17.24 32.26 -42.47
N ARG A 270 -17.76 31.03 -42.67
CA ARG A 270 -17.59 30.11 -43.84
C ARG A 270 -16.22 29.38 -43.79
N HIS A 271 -16.05 28.09 -44.09
CA HIS A 271 -16.89 27.09 -44.76
C HIS A 271 -16.26 25.69 -44.53
N ARG A 272 -17.15 24.68 -44.40
CA ARG A 272 -17.14 23.35 -45.08
C ARG A 272 -15.84 22.52 -45.12
N LEU A 273 -15.80 21.32 -44.52
CA LEU A 273 -16.49 20.04 -44.87
C LEU A 273 -15.74 19.21 -45.94
N GLY A 274 -15.62 17.91 -45.63
CA GLY A 274 -15.33 16.80 -46.57
C GLY A 274 -14.08 16.02 -46.12
N ALA A 275 -14.13 14.91 -45.39
CA ALA A 275 -14.82 13.61 -45.57
C ALA A 275 -14.18 12.68 -46.62
N GLY A 276 -13.96 11.42 -46.22
CA GLY A 276 -13.67 10.24 -47.07
C GLY A 276 -12.22 9.73 -46.91
N LEU A 277 -11.95 8.71 -46.10
CA LEU A 277 -12.04 7.25 -46.40
C LEU A 277 -11.17 6.80 -47.58
N ASP A 278 -10.13 6.00 -47.31
CA ASP A 278 -10.00 4.66 -47.91
C ASP A 278 -8.94 3.80 -47.18
N PRO A 279 -9.22 2.51 -46.89
CA PRO A 279 -8.25 1.50 -46.49
C PRO A 279 -7.71 0.74 -47.73
N HIS A 280 -6.57 0.05 -47.56
CA HIS A 280 -5.80 -0.70 -48.56
C HIS A 280 -4.72 0.09 -49.31
N ARG A 281 -3.45 -0.20 -48.99
CA ARG A 281 -2.51 -0.70 -50.00
C ARG A 281 -1.43 -1.61 -49.40
N PRO A 282 -0.89 -2.55 -50.22
CA PRO A 282 -0.07 -3.68 -49.79
C PRO A 282 1.43 -3.40 -49.93
N HIS A 283 2.26 -4.13 -49.17
CA HIS A 283 3.67 -4.31 -49.47
C HIS A 283 3.92 -5.76 -49.91
N LEU A 284 4.60 -5.90 -51.05
CA LEU A 284 4.91 -7.12 -51.78
C LEU A 284 6.44 -7.24 -51.86
N GLY A 285 6.95 -8.47 -51.66
CA GLY A 285 8.28 -8.94 -52.08
C GLY A 285 9.29 -9.12 -50.94
N ALA A 286 10.06 -10.21 -50.81
CA ALA A 286 10.12 -11.55 -51.42
C ALA A 286 11.29 -12.32 -50.75
N ALA A 287 11.25 -13.67 -50.83
CA ALA A 287 12.32 -14.67 -50.56
C ALA A 287 12.60 -15.03 -49.07
N ALA A 288 12.69 -16.29 -48.64
CA ALA A 288 12.56 -17.60 -49.27
C ALA A 288 12.41 -18.69 -48.17
N ASP A 289 11.68 -19.76 -48.51
CA ASP A 289 11.56 -21.04 -47.80
C ASP A 289 12.89 -21.80 -47.66
N LEU A 290 13.08 -22.55 -46.56
CA LEU A 290 13.57 -23.95 -46.55
C LEU A 290 13.34 -24.65 -45.17
N PRO A 291 13.21 -25.99 -45.13
CA PRO A 291 12.37 -26.78 -44.22
C PRO A 291 13.13 -27.50 -43.06
N PRO A 292 12.45 -28.30 -42.21
CA PRO A 292 13.02 -28.85 -40.97
C PRO A 292 13.67 -30.23 -41.16
N GLY A 293 14.78 -30.46 -40.45
CA GLY A 293 15.34 -31.79 -40.19
C GLY A 293 16.69 -32.09 -40.85
N ALA A 294 17.77 -32.03 -40.05
CA ALA A 294 19.00 -32.80 -40.30
C ALA A 294 19.68 -33.11 -38.96
N ILE A 295 19.44 -34.34 -38.50
CA ILE A 295 20.23 -35.07 -37.53
C ILE A 295 21.63 -35.31 -38.14
N LEU A 296 22.71 -35.20 -37.36
CA LEU A 296 23.79 -36.19 -37.23
C LEU A 296 25.08 -35.62 -36.56
N THR A 297 25.28 -36.03 -35.30
CA THR A 297 26.46 -36.73 -34.74
C THR A 297 27.91 -36.21 -34.81
N ARG A 298 28.63 -36.53 -33.71
CA ARG A 298 30.10 -36.64 -33.45
C ARG A 298 30.78 -35.35 -32.95
N HIS A 299 31.71 -35.32 -31.98
CA HIS A 299 32.65 -36.28 -31.33
C HIS A 299 32.83 -35.86 -29.85
N ALA A 300 32.82 -36.73 -28.83
CA ALA A 300 33.91 -37.60 -28.35
C ALA A 300 35.18 -36.84 -27.90
N GLU A 301 35.34 -36.71 -26.57
CA GLU A 301 36.53 -36.92 -25.69
C GLU A 301 37.95 -36.45 -26.10
N PRO A 302 38.94 -36.35 -25.17
CA PRO A 302 39.05 -36.95 -23.82
C PRO A 302 39.12 -36.00 -22.63
#